data_AF-A0A963ZPL6-F1
#
_entry.id   AF-A0A963ZPL6-F1
#
_cell.length_a   1.000
_cell.length_b   1.000
_cell.length_c   1.000
_cell.angle_alpha   90.00
_cell.angle_beta   90.00
_cell.angle_gamma   90.00
#
_symmetry.space_group_name_H-M   'P 1'
#
loop_
_entity.id
_entity.type
_entity.pdbx_description
1 polymer ?
#
loop_
_entity_poly.entity_id
_entity_poly.type
_entity_poly.pdbx_seq_one_letter_code
_entity_poly.pdbx_strand_id
1 'polypeptide(L)'
;MQDNHSTHDNHHIGYSTYLLVWISLVAFTSITVTVAGLNLGDYTLLIALSIAAIKSALVINIFMHIKFEDPIFKVFLSISGFTLLVIFSLTFFDYFYR
;
A
#
# COMPACT_ATOMS: atom_id res chain seq x y z
N MET A 1 -20.98 -45.58 -23.66
CA MET A 1 -21.53 -44.23 -23.89
C MET A 1 -20.80 -43.27 -22.94
N GLN A 2 -20.47 -42.09 -23.43
CA GLN A 2 -19.59 -41.09 -22.83
C GLN A 2 -20.43 -39.86 -22.46
N ASP A 3 -20.66 -39.62 -21.17
CA ASP A 3 -21.40 -38.43 -20.73
C ASP A 3 -21.11 -38.20 -19.23
N ASN A 4 -20.04 -37.48 -18.91
CA ASN A 4 -20.01 -36.03 -18.67
C ASN A 4 -20.83 -35.58 -17.45
N HIS A 5 -20.25 -35.70 -16.26
CA HIS A 5 -20.58 -34.81 -15.15
C HIS A 5 -19.33 -34.03 -14.76
N SER A 6 -19.03 -33.00 -15.53
CA SER A 6 -18.05 -31.98 -15.20
C SER A 6 -18.61 -31.13 -14.07
N THR A 7 -18.24 -31.48 -12.84
CA THR A 7 -18.38 -30.62 -11.66
C THR A 7 -17.69 -29.30 -11.97
N HIS A 8 -18.47 -28.24 -12.16
CA HIS A 8 -17.94 -26.89 -12.22
C HIS A 8 -17.45 -26.51 -10.82
N ASP A 9 -16.19 -26.83 -10.55
CA ASP A 9 -15.44 -26.28 -9.43
C ASP A 9 -15.39 -24.77 -9.61
N ASN A 10 -16.26 -24.09 -8.88
CA ASN A 10 -16.30 -22.66 -8.79
C ASN A 10 -15.05 -22.22 -8.00
N HIS A 11 -13.92 -22.09 -8.70
CA HIS A 11 -12.74 -21.33 -8.28
C HIS A 11 -13.13 -19.85 -8.14
N HIS A 12 -13.99 -19.53 -7.18
CA HIS A 12 -14.24 -18.17 -6.73
C HIS A 12 -13.00 -17.74 -5.95
N ILE A 13 -12.03 -17.18 -6.69
CA ILE A 13 -10.96 -16.36 -6.13
C ILE A 13 -11.67 -15.36 -5.20
N GLY A 14 -11.49 -15.54 -3.89
CA GLY A 14 -12.46 -15.11 -2.89
C GLY A 14 -12.73 -13.60 -2.93
N TYR A 15 -14.00 -13.24 -3.15
CA TYR A 15 -14.52 -11.88 -2.97
C TYR A 15 -14.11 -11.26 -1.62
N SER A 16 -13.88 -12.10 -0.60
CA SER A 16 -13.34 -11.70 0.70
C SER A 16 -12.03 -10.93 0.62
N THR A 17 -11.12 -11.26 -0.30
CA THR A 17 -9.85 -10.54 -0.44
C THR A 17 -10.10 -9.10 -0.88
N TYR A 18 -10.92 -8.91 -1.92
CA TYR A 18 -11.30 -7.58 -2.41
C TYR A 18 -12.05 -6.76 -1.34
N LEU A 19 -12.90 -7.40 -0.54
CA LEU A 19 -13.70 -6.74 0.49
C LEU A 19 -12.83 -6.32 1.70
N LEU A 20 -11.88 -7.16 2.10
CA LEU A 20 -10.91 -6.86 3.17
C LEU A 20 -9.97 -5.72 2.76
N VAL A 21 -9.55 -5.74 1.49
CA VAL A 21 -8.79 -4.66 0.85
C VAL A 21 -9.57 -3.34 0.85
N TRP A 22 -10.84 -3.37 0.46
CA TRP A 22 -11.71 -2.19 0.43
C TRP A 22 -11.84 -1.55 1.82
N ILE A 23 -12.06 -2.36 2.86
CA ILE A 23 -12.10 -1.86 4.24
C ILE A 23 -10.75 -1.27 4.68
N SER A 24 -9.64 -1.92 4.33
CA SER A 24 -8.29 -1.43 4.66
C SER A 24 -8.01 -0.05 4.03
N LEU A 25 -8.37 0.13 2.75
CA LEU A 25 -8.26 1.41 2.05
C LEU A 25 -9.11 2.51 2.68
N VAL A 26 -10.36 2.19 3.03
CA VAL A 26 -11.31 3.13 3.66
C VAL A 26 -10.80 3.53 5.05
N ALA A 27 -10.35 2.55 5.86
CA ALA A 27 -9.75 2.81 7.17
C ALA A 27 -8.53 3.72 7.06
N PHE A 28 -7.62 3.44 6.13
CA PHE A 28 -6.42 4.24 5.94
C PHE A 28 -6.73 5.67 5.46
N THR A 29 -7.70 5.81 4.56
CA THR A 29 -8.16 7.11 4.08
C THR A 29 -8.79 7.93 5.23
N SER A 30 -9.57 7.28 6.08
CA SER A 30 -10.19 7.89 7.26
C SER A 30 -9.14 8.39 8.26
N ILE A 31 -8.09 7.59 8.51
CA ILE A 31 -6.95 7.98 9.35
C ILE A 31 -6.24 9.20 8.75
N THR A 32 -5.97 9.18 7.44
CA THR A 32 -5.26 10.28 6.78
C THR A 32 -6.06 11.59 6.81
N VAL A 33 -7.37 11.53 6.56
CA VAL A 33 -8.27 12.70 6.66
C VAL A 33 -8.32 13.25 8.10
N THR A 34 -8.38 12.37 9.09
CA THR A 34 -8.39 12.77 10.51
C THR A 34 -7.09 13.46 10.89
N VAL A 35 -5.95 12.91 10.49
CA VAL A 35 -4.65 13.50 10.81
C VAL A 35 -4.38 14.77 10.00
N ALA A 36 -4.81 14.84 8.74
CA ALA A 36 -4.71 16.06 7.93
C ALA A 36 -5.59 17.20 8.49
N GLY A 37 -6.68 16.88 9.19
CA GLY A 37 -7.50 17.85 9.90
C GLY A 37 -6.85 18.43 11.17
N LEU A 38 -5.86 17.74 11.74
CA LEU A 38 -5.06 18.24 12.85
C LEU A 38 -3.94 19.13 12.29
N ASN A 39 -4.17 20.45 12.26
CA ASN A 39 -3.18 21.43 11.83
C ASN A 39 -2.00 21.47 12.82
N LEU A 40 -0.95 20.70 12.53
CA LEU A 40 0.27 20.60 13.33
C LEU A 40 1.39 21.56 12.86
N GLY A 41 1.03 22.61 12.11
CA GLY A 41 1.99 23.60 11.62
C GLY A 41 3.05 22.97 10.70
N ASP A 42 4.33 23.29 10.91
CA ASP A 42 5.47 22.76 10.13
C ASP A 42 5.59 21.23 10.14
N TYR A 43 5.15 20.57 11.21
CA TYR A 43 5.22 19.11 11.32
C TYR A 43 4.16 18.38 10.49
N THR A 44 3.15 19.11 9.98
CA THR A 44 2.08 18.55 9.14
C THR A 44 2.65 17.81 7.94
N LEU A 45 3.70 18.35 7.31
CA LEU A 45 4.33 17.72 6.15
C LEU A 45 4.93 16.36 6.51
N LEU A 46 5.70 16.30 7.60
CA LEU A 46 6.39 15.09 8.06
C LEU A 46 5.42 14.00 8.52
N ILE A 47 4.34 14.39 9.20
CA ILE A 47 3.27 13.48 9.60
C ILE A 47 2.49 12.96 8.39
N ALA A 48 2.09 13.84 7.45
CA ALA A 48 1.36 13.43 6.25
C ALA A 48 2.18 12.43 5.42
N LEU A 49 3.49 12.64 5.35
CA LEU A 49 4.43 11.76 4.66
C LEU A 49 4.60 10.39 5.32
N SER A 50 4.76 10.39 6.65
CA SER A 50 4.85 9.15 7.41
C SER A 50 3.60 8.29 7.23
N ILE A 51 2.43 8.93 7.25
CA ILE A 51 1.14 8.27 7.01
C ILE A 51 1.05 7.73 5.58
N ALA A 52 1.45 8.51 4.58
CA ALA A 52 1.48 8.06 3.19
C ALA A 52 2.43 6.85 2.97
N ALA A 53 3.58 6.83 3.65
CA ALA A 53 4.51 5.71 3.60
C ALA A 53 3.91 4.44 4.20
N ILE A 54 3.29 4.54 5.39
CA ILE A 54 2.61 3.41 6.04
C ILE A 54 1.44 2.91 5.17
N LYS A 55 0.68 3.83 4.53
CA LYS A 55 -0.39 3.48 3.58
C LYS A 55 0.11 2.58 2.49
N SER A 56 1.20 3.04 1.86
CA SER A 56 1.79 2.40 0.69
C SER A 56 2.32 1.02 1.08
N ALA A 57 3.02 0.91 2.23
CA ALA A 57 3.50 -0.37 2.75
C ALA A 57 2.36 -1.38 3.02
N LEU A 58 1.25 -0.91 3.58
CA LEU A 58 0.08 -1.76 3.83
C LEU A 58 -0.59 -2.19 2.52
N VAL A 59 -0.77 -1.26 1.58
CA VAL A 59 -1.30 -1.54 0.23
C VAL A 59 -0.43 -2.56 -0.49
N ILE A 60 0.89 -2.39 -0.48
CA ILE A 60 1.83 -3.37 -1.06
C ILE A 60 1.63 -4.77 -0.45
N ASN A 61 1.55 -4.87 0.87
CA ASN A 61 1.45 -6.16 1.55
C ASN A 61 0.11 -6.85 1.29
N ILE A 62 -0.98 -6.07 1.21
CA ILE A 62 -2.35 -6.58 1.02
C ILE A 62 -2.74 -6.78 -0.46
N PHE A 63 -2.44 -5.82 -1.35
CA PHE A 63 -2.84 -5.88 -2.76
C PHE A 63 -1.87 -6.68 -3.61
N MET A 64 -0.58 -6.63 -3.30
CA MET A 64 0.44 -7.14 -4.20
C MET A 64 0.78 -8.61 -3.95
N HIS A 65 0.02 -9.30 -3.08
CA HIS A 65 0.09 -10.73 -2.79
C HIS A 65 1.51 -11.34 -2.97
N ILE A 66 2.54 -10.65 -2.43
CA ILE A 66 3.96 -10.95 -2.71
C ILE A 66 4.38 -12.33 -2.20
N LYS A 67 3.51 -13.00 -1.45
CA LYS A 67 3.74 -14.37 -1.02
C LYS A 67 3.55 -15.40 -2.15
N PHE A 68 2.94 -15.05 -3.29
CA PHE A 68 2.61 -16.00 -4.36
C PHE A 68 3.08 -15.63 -5.77
N GLU A 69 3.68 -14.46 -5.98
CA GLU A 69 4.11 -14.03 -7.31
C GLU A 69 5.51 -13.37 -7.31
N ASP A 70 6.14 -13.40 -8.49
CA ASP A 70 7.59 -13.44 -8.71
C ASP A 70 8.45 -12.52 -7.82
N PRO A 71 9.61 -13.02 -7.32
CA PRO A 71 10.52 -12.24 -6.47
C PRO A 71 11.05 -10.96 -7.14
N ILE A 72 10.92 -10.85 -8.46
CA ILE A 72 11.24 -9.66 -9.26
C ILE A 72 10.42 -8.44 -8.86
N PHE A 73 9.12 -8.58 -8.57
CA PHE A 73 8.27 -7.45 -8.17
C PHE A 73 8.70 -6.88 -6.82
N LYS A 74 9.11 -7.76 -5.90
CA LYS A 74 9.64 -7.37 -4.58
C LYS A 74 10.94 -6.58 -4.69
N VAL A 75 11.83 -6.95 -5.62
CA VAL A 75 13.09 -6.24 -5.87
C VAL A 75 12.83 -4.86 -6.48
N PHE A 76 11.97 -4.77 -7.50
CA PHE A 76 11.59 -3.49 -8.12
C PHE A 76 10.93 -2.55 -7.10
N LEU A 77 10.09 -3.08 -6.23
CA LEU A 77 9.47 -2.27 -5.21
C LEU A 77 10.47 -1.78 -4.16
N SER A 78 11.42 -2.64 -3.78
CA SER A 78 12.51 -2.25 -2.88
C SER A 78 13.41 -1.19 -3.50
N ILE A 79 13.73 -1.28 -4.80
CA ILE A 79 14.53 -0.27 -5.50
C ILE A 79 13.78 1.07 -5.56
N SER A 80 12.50 1.03 -5.90
CA SER A 80 11.64 2.22 -5.95
C SER A 80 11.50 2.88 -4.58
N GLY A 81 11.23 2.09 -3.54
CA GLY A 81 11.17 2.56 -2.16
C GLY A 81 12.49 3.15 -1.67
N PHE A 82 13.62 2.55 -2.03
CA PHE A 82 14.94 3.06 -1.70
C PHE A 82 15.23 4.41 -2.37
N THR A 83 14.98 4.53 -3.68
CA THR A 83 15.14 5.80 -4.40
C THR A 83 14.25 6.91 -3.79
N LEU A 84 13.01 6.57 -3.45
CA LEU A 84 12.05 7.49 -2.85
C LEU A 84 12.51 7.95 -1.45
N LEU A 85 13.08 7.04 -0.65
CA LEU A 85 13.70 7.38 0.65
C LEU A 85 14.86 8.37 0.48
N VAL A 86 15.76 8.13 -0.49
CA VAL A 86 16.88 9.04 -0.79
C VAL A 86 16.39 10.44 -1.16
N ILE A 87 15.38 10.54 -2.04
CA ILE A 87 14.78 11.83 -2.42
C ILE A 87 14.19 12.54 -1.20
N PHE A 88 13.52 11.81 -0.29
CA PHE A 88 13.00 12.41 0.93
C PHE A 88 14.07 12.91 1.87
N SER A 89 15.14 12.12 2.09
CA SER A 89 16.26 12.56 2.92
C SER A 89 16.89 13.84 2.38
N LEU A 90 17.09 13.94 1.07
CA LEU A 90 17.62 15.16 0.44
C LEU A 90 16.67 16.35 0.58
N THR A 91 15.37 16.14 0.33
CA THR A 91 14.35 17.19 0.44
C THR A 91 14.25 17.73 1.87
N PHE A 92 14.31 16.83 2.87
CA PHE A 92 14.30 17.23 4.27
C PHE A 92 15.56 17.98 4.67
N PHE A 93 16.72 17.55 4.16
CA PHE A 93 17.99 18.24 4.38
C PHE A 93 17.98 19.65 3.77
N ASP A 94 17.43 19.81 2.57
CA ASP A 94 17.25 21.10 1.89
C ASP A 94 16.29 22.02 2.67
N TYR A 95 15.17 21.48 3.16
CA TYR A 95 14.22 22.24 3.99
C TYR A 95 14.84 22.70 5.31
N PHE A 96 15.65 21.87 5.97
CA PHE A 96 16.30 22.23 7.23
C PHE A 96 17.43 23.26 7.05
N TYR A 97 18.08 23.28 5.88
CA TYR A 97 19.18 24.18 5.59
C TYR A 97 18.74 25.55 5.03
N ARG A 98 17.43 25.77 4.84
CA ARG A 98 16.84 27.07 4.46
C ARG A 98 16.10 27.70 5.62
#